data_AF-A0A952HE75-F1
#
_entry.id   AF-A0A952HE75-F1
#
_cell.length_a   1.000
_cell.length_b   1.000
_cell.length_c   1.000
_cell.angle_alpha   90.00
_cell.angle_beta   90.00
_cell.angle_gamma   90.00
#
_symmetry.space_group_name_H-M   'P 1'
#
loop_
_entity.id
_entity.type
_entity.pdbx_description
1 polymer ?
#
loop_
_entity_poly.entity_id
_entity_poly.type
_entity_poly.pdbx_seq_one_letter_code
_entity_poly.pdbx_strand_id
1 'polypeptide(L)'
;MRYRRADTPGATYFFTLNAADRSGQLLTDHIDALRDSFRTVRRSRPFVLDAVCVLPDHLHLLMTLPREDADFATRIMLIKQGFSRRIPAGERVSASRAAKGE
;
A
#
# COMPACT_ATOMS: atom_id res chain seq x y z
N MET A 1 -1.95 12.15 16.51
CA MET A 1 -1.63 12.62 15.14
C MET A 1 -2.81 13.46 14.63
N ARG A 2 -2.59 14.68 14.11
CA ARG A 2 -3.64 15.56 13.54
C ARG A 2 -3.55 15.63 12.00
N TYR A 3 -3.23 14.51 11.36
CA TYR A 3 -3.18 14.44 9.91
C TYR A 3 -4.59 14.50 9.33
N ARG A 4 -4.81 15.38 8.35
CA ARG A 4 -6.05 15.44 7.56
C ARG A 4 -5.75 14.87 6.18
N ARG A 5 -6.59 13.94 5.72
CA ARG A 5 -6.49 13.40 4.36
C ARG A 5 -6.94 14.49 3.39
N ALA A 6 -6.14 14.74 2.37
CA ALA A 6 -6.61 15.50 1.21
C ALA A 6 -7.70 14.69 0.49
N ASP A 7 -8.67 15.36 -0.12
CA ASP A 7 -9.85 14.76 -0.75
C ASP A 7 -10.07 15.28 -2.18
N THR A 8 -9.00 15.80 -2.81
CA THR A 8 -9.03 16.35 -4.16
C THR A 8 -9.20 15.26 -5.23
N PRO A 9 -10.35 15.22 -5.95
CA PRO A 9 -10.56 14.23 -7.01
C PRO A 9 -9.53 14.36 -8.14
N GLY A 10 -9.08 13.22 -8.68
CA GLY A 10 -8.13 13.20 -9.80
C GLY A 10 -6.70 13.61 -9.47
N ALA A 11 -6.38 13.87 -8.20
CA ALA A 11 -5.06 14.33 -7.80
C ALA A 11 -4.00 13.21 -7.87
N THR A 12 -2.74 13.64 -7.93
CA THR A 12 -1.55 12.81 -7.74
C THR A 12 -1.09 12.90 -6.29
N TYR A 13 -0.84 11.75 -5.68
CA TYR A 13 -0.42 11.66 -4.28
C TYR A 13 0.91 10.95 -4.15
N PHE A 14 1.77 11.46 -3.27
CA PHE A 14 2.97 10.79 -2.81
C PHE A 14 2.70 10.03 -1.51
N PHE A 15 3.12 8.77 -1.45
CA PHE A 15 3.03 7.95 -0.24
C PHE A 15 4.38 7.37 0.14
N THR A 16 4.60 7.27 1.44
CA THR A 16 5.63 6.41 2.05
C THR A 16 4.92 5.32 2.84
N LEU A 17 5.10 4.06 2.45
CA LEU A 17 4.60 2.90 3.21
C LEU A 17 5.79 2.17 3.81
N ASN A 18 5.74 1.92 5.12
CA ASN A 18 6.81 1.22 5.84
C ASN A 18 6.33 -0.16 6.28
N ALA A 19 7.23 -1.14 6.25
CA ALA A 19 7.06 -2.41 6.92
C ALA A 19 7.01 -2.22 8.45
N ALA A 20 6.49 -3.23 9.14
CA ALA A 20 6.37 -3.24 10.59
C ALA A 20 7.76 -3.34 11.23
N ASP A 21 8.50 -4.39 10.89
CA ASP A 21 9.93 -4.52 11.11
C ASP A 21 10.71 -3.78 10.01
N ARG A 22 11.65 -2.92 10.42
CA ARG A 22 12.49 -2.11 9.54
C ARG A 22 13.91 -2.65 9.36
N SER A 23 14.26 -3.72 10.09
CA SER A 23 15.58 -4.35 10.01
C SER A 23 15.67 -5.41 8.91
N GLY A 24 14.53 -5.91 8.43
CA GLY A 24 14.44 -6.96 7.43
C GLY A 24 14.37 -6.47 5.98
N GLN A 25 14.17 -7.43 5.07
CA GLN A 25 14.07 -7.22 3.62
C GLN A 25 12.71 -7.65 3.06
N LEU A 26 11.67 -7.58 3.90
CA LEU A 26 10.33 -8.10 3.64
C LEU A 26 9.78 -7.72 2.25
N LEU A 27 9.94 -6.46 1.84
CA LEU A 27 9.35 -5.99 0.59
C LEU A 27 10.11 -6.49 -0.65
N THR A 28 11.43 -6.60 -0.57
CA THR A 28 12.27 -7.07 -1.68
C THR A 28 12.27 -8.59 -1.78
N ASP A 29 12.27 -9.31 -0.66
CA ASP A 29 12.18 -10.77 -0.61
C ASP A 29 10.85 -11.28 -1.18
N HIS A 30 9.78 -10.50 -1.01
CA HIS A 30 8.43 -10.82 -1.48
C HIS A 30 7.94 -9.86 -2.58
N ILE A 31 8.85 -9.39 -3.44
CA ILE A 31 8.53 -8.38 -4.46
C ILE A 31 7.38 -8.80 -5.40
N ASP A 32 7.26 -10.08 -5.71
CA ASP A 32 6.20 -10.57 -6.60
C ASP A 32 4.82 -10.53 -5.93
N ALA A 33 4.73 -10.84 -4.64
CA ALA A 33 3.51 -10.67 -3.86
C ALA A 33 3.08 -9.19 -3.79
N LEU A 34 4.05 -8.27 -3.70
CA LEU A 34 3.80 -6.84 -3.71
C LEU A 34 3.27 -6.40 -5.09
N ARG A 35 3.94 -6.81 -6.17
CA ARG A 35 3.50 -6.55 -7.56
C ARG A 35 2.09 -7.06 -7.82
N ASP A 36 1.76 -8.26 -7.37
CA ASP A 36 0.44 -8.85 -7.55
C ASP A 36 -0.64 -8.13 -6.74
N SER A 37 -0.29 -7.61 -5.57
CA SER A 37 -1.19 -6.77 -4.78
C SER A 37 -1.53 -5.47 -5.50
N PHE A 38 -0.53 -4.78 -6.06
CA PHE A 38 -0.76 -3.60 -6.91
C PHE A 38 -1.63 -3.95 -8.13
N ARG A 39 -1.31 -5.03 -8.86
CA ARG A 39 -2.08 -5.48 -10.03
C ARG A 39 -3.54 -5.78 -9.69
N THR A 40 -3.77 -6.50 -8.59
CA THR A 40 -5.10 -6.88 -8.13
C THR A 40 -5.94 -5.64 -7.81
N VAL A 41 -5.38 -4.69 -7.05
CA VAL A 41 -6.11 -3.48 -6.68
C VAL A 41 -6.34 -2.58 -7.89
N ARG A 42 -5.36 -2.44 -8.78
CA ARG A 42 -5.52 -1.63 -10.00
C ARG A 42 -6.62 -2.17 -10.94
N ARG A 43 -6.87 -3.49 -10.92
CA ARG A 43 -7.96 -4.11 -11.70
C ARG A 43 -9.35 -3.78 -11.15
N SER A 44 -9.52 -3.74 -9.83
CA SER A 44 -10.83 -3.47 -9.21
C SER A 44 -11.08 -1.99 -8.94
N ARG A 45 -10.02 -1.21 -8.72
CA ARG A 45 -10.03 0.21 -8.38
C ARG A 45 -8.96 0.93 -9.20
N PRO A 46 -9.24 1.33 -10.44
CA PRO A 46 -8.25 1.90 -11.34
C PRO A 46 -7.52 3.12 -10.76
N PHE A 47 -6.22 3.22 -11.03
CA PHE A 47 -5.37 4.38 -10.77
C PHE A 47 -4.15 4.29 -11.70
N VAL A 48 -3.48 5.41 -11.92
CA VAL A 48 -2.16 5.44 -12.57
C VAL A 48 -1.10 5.34 -11.48
N LEU A 49 -0.16 4.40 -11.66
CA LEU A 49 1.02 4.29 -10.81
C LEU A 49 2.15 5.02 -11.54
N ASP A 50 2.30 6.32 -11.28
CA ASP A 50 3.25 7.18 -12.00
C ASP A 50 4.69 6.76 -11.70
N ALA A 51 4.97 6.41 -10.44
CA ALA A 51 6.26 5.88 -10.03
C ALA A 51 6.11 5.01 -8.78
N VAL A 52 7.01 4.04 -8.62
CA VAL A 52 7.20 3.31 -7.37
C VAL A 52 8.68 2.99 -7.18
N CYS A 53 9.20 3.26 -5.99
CA CYS A 53 10.53 2.84 -5.55
C CYS A 53 10.35 1.91 -4.37
N VAL A 54 10.81 0.66 -4.49
CA VAL A 54 10.71 -0.35 -3.43
C VAL A 54 12.09 -0.55 -2.83
N LEU A 55 12.20 -0.27 -1.53
CA LEU A 55 13.35 -0.55 -0.70
C LEU A 55 13.05 -1.79 0.18
N PRO A 56 14.04 -2.37 0.86
CA PRO A 56 13.83 -3.62 1.62
C PRO A 56 12.72 -3.53 2.69
N ASP A 57 12.60 -2.40 3.36
CA ASP A 57 11.68 -2.19 4.49
C ASP A 57 10.60 -1.11 4.24
N HIS A 58 10.68 -0.35 3.16
CA HIS A 58 9.68 0.66 2.82
C HIS A 58 9.57 0.88 1.32
N LEU A 59 8.52 1.56 0.89
CA LEU A 59 8.37 1.99 -0.49
C LEU A 59 7.86 3.42 -0.56
N HIS A 60 8.22 4.08 -1.66
CA HIS A 60 7.67 5.36 -2.07
C HIS A 60 6.88 5.16 -3.35
N LEU A 61 5.71 5.79 -3.46
CA LEU A 61 4.92 5.73 -4.68
C LEU A 61 4.23 7.06 -5.01
N LEU A 62 4.06 7.29 -6.30
CA LEU A 62 3.19 8.33 -6.86
C LEU A 62 1.97 7.65 -7.49
N MET A 63 0.78 8.03 -7.05
CA MET A 63 -0.49 7.50 -7.54
C MET A 63 -1.39 8.65 -7.98
N THR A 64 -1.78 8.65 -9.25
CA THR A 64 -2.80 9.55 -9.79
C THR A 64 -4.15 8.84 -9.87
N LEU A 65 -5.17 9.47 -9.29
CA LEU A 65 -6.53 8.94 -9.26
C LEU A 65 -7.33 9.33 -10.51
N PRO A 66 -8.40 8.58 -10.84
CA PRO A 66 -9.40 9.04 -11.80
C PRO A 66 -10.01 10.40 -11.42
N ARG A 67 -10.43 11.18 -12.42
CA ARG A 67 -10.91 12.57 -12.24
C ARG A 67 -12.00 12.76 -11.18
N GLU A 68 -12.87 11.78 -11.01
CA GLU A 68 -14.02 11.82 -10.08
C GLU A 68 -13.76 11.03 -8.77
N ASP A 69 -12.51 10.65 -8.53
CA ASP A 69 -12.15 9.76 -7.42
C ASP A 69 -11.04 10.40 -6.55
N ALA A 70 -11.27 10.39 -5.24
CA ALA A 70 -10.34 10.86 -4.21
C ALA A 70 -9.92 9.73 -3.23
N ASP A 71 -10.41 8.51 -3.41
CA ASP A 71 -10.25 7.38 -2.49
C ASP A 71 -8.92 6.63 -2.73
N PHE A 72 -7.80 7.33 -2.52
CA PHE A 72 -6.49 6.68 -2.42
C PHE A 72 -6.41 5.78 -1.18
N ALA A 73 -7.12 6.14 -0.10
CA ALA A 73 -6.98 5.49 1.19
C ALA A 73 -7.37 4.02 1.13
N THR A 74 -8.48 3.70 0.46
CA THR A 74 -8.91 2.31 0.28
C THR A 74 -7.97 1.55 -0.66
N ARG A 75 -7.42 2.19 -1.70
CA ARG A 75 -6.42 1.56 -2.59
C ARG A 75 -5.18 1.15 -1.80
N ILE A 76 -4.63 2.05 -0.99
CA ILE A 76 -3.49 1.76 -0.11
C ILE A 76 -3.84 0.64 0.89
N MET A 77 -5.01 0.69 1.53
CA MET A 77 -5.44 -0.36 2.46
C MET A 77 -5.48 -1.74 1.78
N LEU A 78 -6.10 -1.83 0.60
CA LEU A 78 -6.23 -3.10 -0.13
C LEU A 78 -4.88 -3.63 -0.63
N ILE A 79 -3.96 -2.74 -1.03
CA ILE A 79 -2.60 -3.14 -1.41
C ILE A 79 -1.90 -3.77 -0.20
N LYS A 80 -1.97 -3.13 0.98
CA LYS A 80 -1.38 -3.65 2.22
C LYS A 80 -1.99 -4.99 2.64
N GLN A 81 -3.31 -5.10 2.60
CA GLN A 81 -4.02 -6.35 2.88
C GLN A 81 -3.63 -7.47 1.92
N GLY A 82 -3.63 -7.17 0.62
CA GLY A 82 -3.24 -8.12 -0.41
C GLY A 82 -1.81 -8.62 -0.22
N PHE A 83 -0.90 -7.74 0.16
CA PHE A 83 0.49 -8.11 0.42
C PHE A 83 0.58 -8.99 1.68
N SER A 84 0.06 -8.51 2.81
CA SER A 84 0.16 -9.18 4.12
C SER A 84 -0.41 -10.60 4.09
N ARG A 85 -1.53 -10.83 3.40
CA ARG A 85 -2.14 -12.17 3.24
C ARG A 85 -1.28 -13.18 2.48
N ARG A 86 -0.28 -12.72 1.72
CA ARG A 86 0.65 -13.57 0.96
C ARG A 86 1.96 -13.80 1.68
N ILE A 87 2.18 -13.16 2.83
CA ILE A 87 3.38 -13.33 3.65
C ILE A 87 3.09 -14.42 4.70
N PRO A 88 4.05 -15.34 4.95
CA PRO A 88 3.92 -16.32 6.03
C PRO A 88 3.62 -15.66 7.38
N ALA A 89 2.69 -16.23 8.14
CA ALA A 89 2.42 -15.79 9.49
C ALA A 89 3.64 -16.06 10.39
N GLY A 90 3.98 -15.10 11.25
CA GLY A 90 5.14 -15.22 12.14
C GLY A 90 5.46 -13.94 12.93
N GLU A 91 4.96 -12.80 12.45
CA GLU A 91 5.13 -11.51 13.14
C GLU A 91 4.02 -11.26 14.16
N ARG A 92 4.34 -10.51 15.22
CA ARG A 92 3.35 -10.06 16.20
C ARG A 92 2.50 -8.94 15.61
N VAL A 93 1.28 -9.27 15.24
CA VAL A 93 0.30 -8.32 14.70
C VAL A 93 -0.47 -7.64 15.84
N SER A 94 -0.53 -6.31 15.83
CA SER A 94 -1.36 -5.57 16.79
C SER A 94 -2.84 -5.69 16.45
N ALA A 95 -3.74 -5.56 17.44
CA ALA A 95 -5.19 -5.66 17.21
C ALA A 95 -5.71 -4.73 16.11
N SER A 96 -5.12 -3.52 15.97
CA SER A 96 -5.49 -2.58 14.91
C SER A 96 -5.11 -3.05 13.51
N ARG A 97 -3.96 -3.75 13.37
CA ARG A 97 -3.50 -4.30 12.09
C ARG A 97 -4.31 -5.54 11.71
N ALA A 98 -4.56 -6.42 12.68
CA ALA A 98 -5.42 -7.59 12.50
C ALA A 98 -6.84 -7.18 12.05
N ALA A 99 -7.42 -6.13 12.65
CA ALA A 99 -8.72 -5.59 12.24
C ALA A 99 -8.73 -5.03 10.80
N LYS A 100 -7.55 -4.65 10.29
CA LYS A 100 -7.35 -4.19 8.91
C LYS A 100 -6.91 -5.33 7.98
N GLY A 101 -6.93 -6.59 8.41
CA GLY A 101 -6.54 -7.73 7.58
C GLY A 101 -5.07 -7.73 7.18
N GLU A 102 -4.23 -7.07 7.97
CA GLU A 102 -2.76 -7.21 8.01
C GLU A 102 -2.42 -8.24 9.09
#